data_AF-A0A1H1BMW1-F1
#
_entry.id   AF-A0A1H1BMW1-F1
#
_cell.length_a   1.000
_cell.length_b   1.000
_cell.length_c   1.000
_cell.angle_alpha   90.00
_cell.angle_beta   90.00
_cell.angle_gamma   90.00
#
_symmetry.space_group_name_H-M   'P 1'
#
loop_
_entity.id
_entity.type
_entity.pdbx_description
1 polymer ?
#
loop_
_entity_poly.entity_id
_entity_poly.type
_entity_poly.pdbx_seq_one_letter_code
_entity_poly.pdbx_strand_id
1 'polypeptide(L)'
;MTTKSTPSITTTDTTPGFTYEPTLMPEHFASPSSRETNDKIDRKNLEDRTAKIARETTLSAQAAQAMQPQARPTLLTNALTGSAEAIWGPILRRELGSCSRVTSRLQPREAGKTSTAILEAALDAGRKREAIPEDLAEQLAEVAGTGRLIEASRDGAYLAGSMTAARLSSEIKARKKELEAAAHQDLAALVADAAQVARELEGVDSADVAIRRGQSAVIAWGLRDGLRERMVSIAKDLHYIRRATTSGFGFVRGGSPDRLAQGGEVSFASTWARVDELLEKLNANDATTDLLVGR
;
A
#
# COMPACT_ATOMS: atom_id res chain seq x y z
N MET A 1 55.97 51.52 -35.44
CA MET A 1 56.22 51.49 -33.98
C MET A 1 55.64 52.74 -33.38
N THR A 2 54.56 52.63 -32.63
CA THR A 2 53.90 53.78 -31.97
C THR A 2 53.48 53.33 -30.58
N THR A 3 54.22 53.82 -29.59
CA THR A 3 54.02 53.62 -28.16
C THR A 3 52.88 54.52 -27.66
N LYS A 4 51.89 53.92 -27.00
CA LYS A 4 50.84 54.63 -26.25
C LYS A 4 51.46 55.32 -25.03
N SER A 5 51.24 56.63 -24.93
CA SER A 5 51.49 57.42 -23.72
C SER A 5 50.20 57.59 -22.94
N THR A 6 50.24 57.28 -21.64
CA THR A 6 49.20 57.58 -20.67
C THR A 6 49.56 58.88 -19.96
N PRO A 7 48.67 59.87 -19.83
CA PRO A 7 48.86 60.95 -18.86
C PRO A 7 48.02 60.74 -17.59
N SER A 8 48.71 60.93 -16.47
CA SER A 8 48.23 61.02 -15.10
C SER A 8 47.29 62.21 -14.88
N ILE A 9 46.28 62.03 -14.04
CA ILE A 9 45.45 63.12 -13.53
C ILE A 9 45.88 63.41 -12.09
N THR A 10 46.40 64.62 -11.88
CA THR A 10 46.61 65.26 -10.58
C THR A 10 45.33 66.01 -10.22
N THR A 11 44.66 65.63 -9.14
CA THR A 11 43.51 66.36 -8.59
C THR A 11 44.01 67.40 -7.59
N THR A 12 43.92 68.68 -7.95
CA THR A 12 43.91 69.81 -7.00
C THR A 12 42.48 70.11 -6.60
N ASP A 13 42.26 70.09 -5.29
CA ASP A 13 41.03 70.36 -4.56
C ASP A 13 40.77 71.88 -4.46
N THR A 14 39.51 72.30 -4.64
CA THR A 14 38.91 73.46 -3.94
C THR A 14 37.42 73.58 -4.33
N THR A 15 36.53 73.04 -3.49
CA THR A 15 35.10 73.38 -3.51
C THR A 15 34.73 74.06 -2.18
N PRO A 16 33.89 75.14 -2.16
CA PRO A 16 33.60 75.89 -0.94
C PRO A 16 32.76 75.06 0.04
N GLY A 17 33.03 75.24 1.34
CA GLY A 17 32.46 74.46 2.43
C GLY A 17 30.94 74.56 2.56
N PHE A 18 30.29 73.40 2.64
CA PHE A 18 28.98 73.21 3.24
C PHE A 18 29.16 72.69 4.67
N THR A 19 28.88 73.52 5.67
CA THR A 19 28.73 73.08 7.06
C THR A 19 27.42 72.31 7.20
N TYR A 20 27.49 71.00 7.44
CA TYR A 20 26.33 70.16 7.72
C TYR A 20 26.02 70.18 9.23
N GLU A 21 24.86 70.71 9.63
CA GLU A 21 24.35 70.59 11.00
C GLU A 21 23.66 69.22 11.18
N PRO A 22 24.11 68.36 12.11
CA PRO A 22 23.66 66.96 12.19
C PRO A 22 22.30 66.74 12.85
N THR A 23 21.52 67.79 13.16
CA THR A 23 20.26 67.68 13.92
C THR A 23 18.98 67.85 13.10
N LEU A 24 19.05 68.07 11.79
CA LEU A 24 17.87 68.18 10.93
C LEU A 24 18.00 67.24 9.73
N MET A 25 17.25 66.13 9.76
CA MET A 25 17.08 65.26 8.59
C MET A 25 16.51 66.12 7.44
N PRO A 26 17.05 66.08 6.21
CA PRO A 26 16.57 66.94 5.14
C PRO A 26 15.06 66.73 4.89
N GLU A 27 14.26 67.80 4.84
CA GLU A 27 12.78 67.77 4.77
C GLU A 27 12.23 66.89 3.63
N HIS A 28 13.00 66.68 2.56
CA HIS A 28 12.65 65.81 1.43
C HIS A 28 12.54 64.32 1.80
N PHE A 29 13.17 63.89 2.90
CA PHE A 29 12.97 62.55 3.46
C PHE A 29 11.86 62.51 4.53
N ALA A 30 11.37 63.65 5.00
CA ALA A 30 10.27 63.77 5.97
C ALA A 30 8.91 64.01 5.31
N SER A 31 8.84 64.09 3.97
CA SER A 31 7.57 64.26 3.27
C SER A 31 6.68 63.00 3.38
N PRO A 32 5.35 63.15 3.54
CA PRO A 32 4.41 62.02 3.58
C PRO A 32 4.52 61.10 2.36
N SER A 33 4.78 61.67 1.18
CA SER A 33 4.96 60.91 -0.07
C SER A 33 6.25 60.08 -0.09
N SER A 34 7.33 60.56 0.51
CA SER A 34 8.57 59.77 0.67
C SER A 34 8.37 58.60 1.63
N ARG A 35 7.58 58.79 2.71
CA ARG A 35 7.22 57.71 3.64
C ARG A 35 6.35 56.65 2.97
N GLU A 36 5.31 57.06 2.25
CA GLU A 36 4.46 56.11 1.50
C GLU A 36 5.22 55.34 0.43
N THR A 37 6.21 55.98 -0.21
CA THR A 37 7.05 55.32 -1.23
C THR A 37 7.98 54.30 -0.59
N ASN A 38 8.62 54.64 0.53
CA ASN A 38 9.44 53.71 1.29
C ASN A 38 8.61 52.55 1.87
N ASP A 39 7.43 52.82 2.42
CA ASP A 39 6.52 51.78 2.93
C ASP A 39 6.07 50.81 1.83
N LYS A 40 5.85 51.32 0.60
CA LYS A 40 5.56 50.47 -0.57
C LYS A 40 6.75 49.62 -0.98
N ILE A 41 7.96 50.18 -0.98
CA ILE A 41 9.19 49.45 -1.29
C ILE A 41 9.45 48.38 -0.24
N ASP A 42 9.30 48.69 1.04
CA ASP A 42 9.51 47.76 2.14
C ASP A 42 8.48 46.64 2.12
N ARG A 43 7.21 46.95 1.84
CA ARG A 43 6.16 45.93 1.68
C ARG A 43 6.46 45.00 0.51
N LYS A 44 6.87 45.55 -0.63
CA LYS A 44 7.26 44.75 -1.80
C LYS A 44 8.48 43.88 -1.51
N ASN A 45 9.50 44.42 -0.84
CA ASN A 45 10.69 43.67 -0.45
C ASN A 45 10.35 42.54 0.54
N LEU A 46 9.38 42.75 1.42
CA LEU A 46 8.92 41.76 2.38
C LEU A 46 8.09 40.67 1.70
N GLU A 47 7.25 41.02 0.74
CA GLU A 47 6.54 40.09 -0.16
C GLU A 47 7.50 39.26 -1.02
N ASP A 48 8.52 39.89 -1.62
CA ASP A 48 9.54 39.19 -2.42
C ASP A 48 10.38 38.23 -1.56
N ARG A 49 10.75 38.64 -0.33
CA ARG A 49 11.45 37.77 0.64
C ARG A 49 10.59 36.61 1.10
N THR A 50 9.33 36.84 1.42
CA THR A 50 8.40 35.76 1.83
C THR A 50 8.10 34.80 0.68
N ALA A 51 7.95 35.29 -0.55
CA ALA A 51 7.80 34.45 -1.74
C ALA A 51 9.06 33.62 -2.02
N LYS A 52 10.25 34.19 -1.83
CA LYS A 52 11.53 33.48 -1.96
C LYS A 52 11.69 32.39 -0.90
N ILE A 53 11.43 32.72 0.37
CA ILE A 53 11.48 31.75 1.48
C ILE A 53 10.47 30.63 1.21
N ALA A 54 9.24 30.95 0.82
CA ALA A 54 8.23 29.95 0.49
C ALA A 54 8.74 29.00 -0.61
N ARG A 55 9.27 29.53 -1.72
CA ARG A 55 9.85 28.70 -2.79
C ARG A 55 11.02 27.84 -2.32
N GLU A 56 11.94 28.39 -1.53
CA GLU A 56 13.09 27.64 -0.99
C GLU A 56 12.66 26.57 0.01
N THR A 57 11.61 26.83 0.79
CA THR A 57 11.04 25.85 1.73
C THR A 57 10.34 24.73 0.96
N THR A 58 9.60 25.05 -0.10
CA THR A 58 8.97 24.04 -0.97
C THR A 58 10.02 23.20 -1.69
N LEU A 59 11.08 23.82 -2.22
CA LEU A 59 12.19 23.11 -2.85
C LEU A 59 12.96 22.23 -1.86
N SER A 60 13.17 22.71 -0.63
CA SER A 60 13.81 21.94 0.44
C SER A 60 12.93 20.78 0.92
N ALA A 61 11.61 20.98 0.99
CA ALA A 61 10.65 19.91 1.30
C ALA A 61 10.57 18.88 0.17
N GLN A 62 10.62 19.31 -1.09
CA GLN A 62 10.70 18.43 -2.26
C GLN A 62 12.03 17.67 -2.31
N ALA A 63 13.14 18.33 -2.02
CA ALA A 63 14.46 17.69 -1.94
C ALA A 63 14.56 16.71 -0.76
N ALA A 64 13.97 17.05 0.39
CA ALA A 64 13.89 16.16 1.55
C ALA A 64 12.95 14.97 1.28
N GLN A 65 11.85 15.15 0.53
CA GLN A 65 11.01 14.04 0.07
C GLN A 65 11.73 13.18 -0.98
N ALA A 66 12.56 13.77 -1.84
CA ALA A 66 13.37 13.04 -2.81
C ALA A 66 14.53 12.27 -2.16
N MET A 67 15.01 12.73 -1.00
CA MET A 67 16.05 12.06 -0.19
C MET A 67 15.47 11.15 0.91
N GLN A 68 14.15 11.14 1.10
CA GLN A 68 13.54 10.12 1.94
C GLN A 68 13.66 8.78 1.22
N PRO A 69 14.17 7.72 1.88
CA PRO A 69 14.13 6.39 1.28
C PRO A 69 12.68 6.11 0.89
N GLN A 70 12.45 5.81 -0.39
CA GLN A 70 11.10 5.61 -0.92
C GLN A 70 10.40 4.59 -0.01
N ALA A 71 9.35 5.06 0.68
CA ALA A 71 8.71 4.25 1.71
C ALA A 71 8.13 3.00 1.03
N ARG A 72 8.43 1.82 1.59
CA ARG A 72 7.92 0.55 1.08
C ARG A 72 6.40 0.66 0.88
N PRO A 73 5.88 0.25 -0.29
CA PRO A 73 4.47 0.39 -0.58
C PRO A 73 3.58 -0.35 0.43
N THR A 74 2.38 0.18 0.68
CA THR A 74 1.50 -0.29 1.77
C THR A 74 0.69 -1.53 1.40
N LEU A 75 0.56 -2.46 2.36
CA LEU A 75 -0.16 -3.72 2.21
C LEU A 75 -1.59 -3.55 2.75
N LEU A 76 -2.57 -3.21 1.90
CA LEU A 76 -3.94 -2.88 2.34
C LEU A 76 -5.04 -3.89 1.94
N THR A 77 -4.74 -4.94 1.17
CA THR A 77 -5.76 -5.88 0.68
C THR A 77 -5.68 -7.26 1.34
N ASN A 78 -6.84 -7.89 1.57
CA ASN A 78 -7.00 -9.19 2.25
C ASN A 78 -7.31 -10.37 1.29
N ALA A 79 -7.02 -10.26 0.00
CA ALA A 79 -7.34 -11.32 -0.97
C ALA A 79 -6.07 -11.77 -1.69
N LEU A 80 -5.99 -13.07 -1.95
CA LEU A 80 -4.90 -13.65 -2.74
C LEU A 80 -5.06 -13.30 -4.21
N THR A 81 -3.94 -13.26 -4.93
CA THR A 81 -3.88 -13.09 -6.38
C THR A 81 -3.00 -14.17 -7.04
N GLY A 82 -2.90 -14.12 -8.38
CA GLY A 82 -1.94 -14.93 -9.13
C GLY A 82 -2.08 -16.45 -8.91
N SER A 83 -0.94 -17.12 -8.79
CA SER A 83 -0.86 -18.57 -8.67
C SER A 83 -1.40 -19.07 -7.33
N ALA A 84 -1.24 -18.27 -6.26
CA ALA A 84 -1.77 -18.60 -4.93
C ALA A 84 -3.32 -18.60 -4.92
N GLU A 85 -3.95 -17.65 -5.61
CA GLU A 85 -5.41 -17.62 -5.75
C GLU A 85 -5.97 -18.77 -6.59
N ALA A 86 -5.23 -19.24 -7.60
CA ALA A 86 -5.64 -20.42 -8.36
C ALA A 86 -5.77 -21.67 -7.47
N ILE A 87 -4.97 -21.77 -6.41
CA ILE A 87 -5.01 -22.86 -5.42
C ILE A 87 -6.10 -22.60 -4.37
N TRP A 88 -6.15 -21.39 -3.81
CA TRP A 88 -7.00 -21.08 -2.65
C TRP A 88 -8.44 -20.73 -3.03
N GLY A 89 -8.65 -19.97 -4.09
CA GLY A 89 -9.94 -19.46 -4.54
C GLY A 89 -11.03 -20.54 -4.71
N PRO A 90 -10.73 -21.73 -5.30
CA PRO A 90 -11.69 -22.82 -5.36
C PRO A 90 -12.12 -23.35 -3.98
N ILE A 91 -11.19 -23.44 -3.02
CA ILE A 91 -11.45 -23.92 -1.66
C ILE A 91 -12.32 -22.89 -0.93
N LEU A 92 -11.89 -21.63 -0.96
CA LEU A 92 -12.59 -20.53 -0.31
C LEU A 92 -14.05 -20.44 -0.80
N ARG A 93 -14.26 -20.43 -2.12
CA ARG A 93 -15.61 -20.38 -2.72
C ARG A 93 -16.46 -21.60 -2.34
N ARG A 94 -15.87 -22.80 -2.28
CA ARG A 94 -16.59 -24.01 -1.87
C ARG A 94 -17.06 -23.93 -0.42
N GLU A 95 -16.18 -23.56 0.51
CA GLU A 95 -16.52 -23.48 1.93
C GLU A 95 -17.54 -22.36 2.20
N LEU A 96 -17.32 -21.17 1.62
CA LEU A 96 -18.26 -20.05 1.74
C LEU A 96 -19.61 -20.36 1.09
N GLY A 97 -19.61 -21.02 -0.08
CA GLY A 97 -20.84 -21.46 -0.74
C GLY A 97 -21.58 -22.55 0.04
N SER A 98 -20.87 -23.41 0.79
CA SER A 98 -21.48 -24.38 1.70
C SER A 98 -22.09 -23.69 2.93
N CYS A 99 -21.33 -22.79 3.57
CA CYS A 99 -21.80 -22.00 4.70
C CYS A 99 -23.04 -21.18 4.32
N SER A 100 -23.01 -20.46 3.19
CA SER A 100 -24.13 -19.66 2.69
C SER A 100 -25.40 -20.51 2.51
N ARG A 101 -25.28 -21.68 1.87
CA ARG A 101 -26.41 -22.63 1.69
C ARG A 101 -26.96 -23.16 3.00
N VAL A 102 -26.11 -23.46 3.99
CA VAL A 102 -26.58 -23.88 5.32
C VAL A 102 -27.28 -22.71 6.01
N THR A 103 -26.66 -21.53 6.06
CA THR A 103 -27.23 -20.35 6.72
C THR A 103 -28.55 -19.89 6.10
N SER A 104 -28.76 -20.05 4.79
CA SER A 104 -30.03 -19.73 4.14
C SER A 104 -31.15 -20.71 4.50
N ARG A 105 -30.80 -21.95 4.85
CA ARG A 105 -31.73 -23.00 5.30
C ARG A 105 -32.02 -22.98 6.79
N LEU A 106 -31.21 -22.28 7.59
CA LEU A 106 -31.47 -22.03 9.01
C LEU A 106 -32.62 -21.01 9.24
N GLN A 107 -33.34 -20.63 8.18
CA GLN A 107 -34.63 -19.95 8.31
C GLN A 107 -35.67 -20.91 8.94
N PRO A 108 -36.56 -20.39 9.79
CA PRO A 108 -37.29 -21.17 10.79
C PRO A 108 -38.28 -22.19 10.22
N ARG A 109 -38.06 -23.50 10.48
CA ARG A 109 -39.01 -24.65 10.45
C ARG A 109 -38.57 -25.69 11.54
N GLU A 110 -39.37 -26.69 11.97
CA GLU A 110 -39.36 -27.60 13.18
C GLU A 110 -39.09 -29.16 13.08
N ALA A 111 -38.23 -29.79 13.91
CA ALA A 111 -37.96 -31.26 14.15
C ALA A 111 -36.60 -31.97 13.83
N GLY A 112 -35.82 -32.30 14.90
CA GLY A 112 -35.08 -33.56 15.23
C GLY A 112 -33.68 -34.07 14.73
N LYS A 113 -32.55 -33.68 15.35
CA LYS A 113 -31.29 -34.48 15.64
C LYS A 113 -30.24 -33.63 16.41
N THR A 114 -29.12 -34.17 16.92
CA THR A 114 -28.10 -33.37 17.66
C THR A 114 -27.39 -32.32 16.79
N SER A 115 -27.30 -31.07 17.26
CA SER A 115 -26.96 -29.90 16.43
C SER A 115 -25.63 -29.95 15.70
N THR A 116 -24.59 -30.44 16.36
CA THR A 116 -23.25 -30.63 15.76
C THR A 116 -23.27 -31.71 14.67
N ALA A 117 -23.88 -32.87 14.92
CA ALA A 117 -23.92 -33.96 13.94
C ALA A 117 -24.77 -33.61 12.71
N ILE A 118 -25.86 -32.85 12.89
CA ILE A 118 -26.68 -32.33 11.80
C ILE A 118 -25.89 -31.36 10.93
N LEU A 119 -25.22 -30.40 11.57
CA LEU A 119 -24.48 -29.37 10.85
C LEU A 119 -23.24 -29.96 10.17
N GLU A 120 -22.54 -30.92 10.76
CA GLU A 120 -21.46 -31.66 10.11
C GLU A 120 -21.95 -32.43 8.89
N ALA A 121 -23.04 -33.19 9.02
CA ALA A 121 -23.62 -33.94 7.90
C ALA A 121 -24.14 -33.03 6.77
N ALA A 122 -24.73 -31.88 7.11
CA ALA A 122 -25.20 -30.91 6.13
C ALA A 122 -24.07 -30.15 5.45
N LEU A 123 -23.00 -29.81 6.19
CA LEU A 123 -21.79 -29.26 5.60
C LEU A 123 -21.15 -30.27 4.65
N ASP A 124 -21.16 -31.56 4.96
CA ASP A 124 -20.67 -32.62 4.08
C ASP A 124 -21.53 -32.81 2.83
N ALA A 125 -22.86 -32.85 2.95
CA ALA A 125 -23.78 -32.89 1.80
C ALA A 125 -23.60 -31.66 0.90
N GLY A 126 -23.46 -30.46 1.51
CA GLY A 126 -23.17 -29.22 0.82
C GLY A 126 -21.86 -29.27 0.00
N ARG A 127 -20.79 -29.85 0.56
CA ARG A 127 -19.50 -30.06 -0.15
C ARG A 127 -19.66 -30.98 -1.36
N LYS A 128 -20.47 -32.03 -1.24
CA LYS A 128 -20.72 -33.03 -2.30
C LYS A 128 -21.72 -32.58 -3.37
N ARG A 129 -22.31 -31.38 -3.23
CA ARG A 129 -23.43 -30.89 -4.07
C ARG A 129 -24.66 -31.81 -4.02
N GLU A 130 -24.81 -32.54 -2.91
CA GLU A 130 -25.98 -33.35 -2.64
C GLU A 130 -27.12 -32.48 -2.10
N ALA A 131 -28.34 -33.01 -2.11
CA ALA A 131 -29.48 -32.33 -1.50
C ALA A 131 -29.23 -32.20 0.01
N ILE A 132 -29.18 -30.97 0.51
CA ILE A 132 -29.21 -30.69 1.95
C ILE A 132 -30.64 -30.96 2.42
N PRO A 133 -30.85 -31.71 3.52
CA PRO A 133 -32.19 -31.98 4.04
C PRO A 133 -33.00 -30.70 4.20
N GLU A 134 -34.25 -30.71 3.73
CA GLU A 134 -35.12 -29.52 3.77
C GLU A 134 -35.54 -29.16 5.20
N ASP A 135 -35.46 -30.14 6.10
CA ASP A 135 -35.78 -30.11 7.51
C ASP A 135 -34.55 -29.83 8.41
N LEU A 136 -33.56 -29.08 7.95
CA LEU A 136 -32.34 -28.87 8.75
C LEU A 136 -32.56 -27.96 9.98
N ALA A 137 -33.30 -26.86 9.79
CA ALA A 137 -33.67 -25.94 10.88
C ALA A 137 -34.59 -26.64 11.89
N GLU A 138 -35.43 -27.51 11.35
CA GLU A 138 -36.32 -28.38 12.08
C GLU A 138 -35.49 -29.21 13.07
N GLN A 139 -34.50 -29.92 12.53
CA GLN A 139 -33.58 -30.80 13.24
C GLN A 139 -32.88 -30.14 14.45
N LEU A 140 -32.52 -28.86 14.32
CA LEU A 140 -31.84 -28.08 15.35
C LEU A 140 -32.78 -27.56 16.45
N ALA A 141 -34.02 -27.22 16.11
CA ALA A 141 -34.97 -26.59 17.02
C ALA A 141 -35.54 -27.56 18.08
N GLU A 142 -35.77 -28.83 17.70
CA GLU A 142 -36.30 -29.85 18.62
C GLU A 142 -35.29 -30.21 19.73
N VAL A 143 -34.00 -30.08 19.45
CA VAL A 143 -32.93 -30.23 20.45
C VAL A 143 -32.82 -29.03 21.40
N ALA A 144 -33.32 -27.86 21.02
CA ALA A 144 -33.17 -26.63 21.80
C ALA A 144 -34.33 -26.33 22.78
N GLY A 145 -35.50 -26.97 22.62
CA GLY A 145 -36.67 -26.76 23.48
C GLY A 145 -37.44 -25.46 23.18
N THR A 146 -38.76 -25.57 23.17
CA THR A 146 -39.78 -24.59 22.74
C THR A 146 -39.52 -23.10 23.02
N GLY A 147 -39.63 -22.27 21.97
CA GLY A 147 -39.74 -20.80 22.06
C GLY A 147 -38.51 -20.00 21.56
N ARG A 148 -37.36 -20.66 21.39
CA ARG A 148 -36.09 -20.00 21.02
C ARG A 148 -35.72 -20.15 19.55
N LEU A 149 -36.67 -20.35 18.64
CA LEU A 149 -36.39 -20.63 17.23
C LEU A 149 -35.48 -19.57 16.57
N ILE A 150 -35.74 -18.28 16.84
CA ILE A 150 -34.91 -17.18 16.33
C ILE A 150 -33.50 -17.20 16.95
N GLU A 151 -33.38 -17.51 18.23
CA GLU A 151 -32.09 -17.62 18.92
C GLU A 151 -31.32 -18.85 18.45
N ALA A 152 -31.97 -19.99 18.29
CA ALA A 152 -31.43 -21.22 17.74
C ALA A 152 -30.97 -21.06 16.28
N SER A 153 -31.73 -20.35 15.43
CA SER A 153 -31.30 -19.99 14.07
C SER A 153 -30.07 -19.07 14.09
N ARG A 154 -30.03 -18.08 14.99
CA ARG A 154 -28.87 -17.18 15.14
C ARG A 154 -27.64 -17.91 15.66
N ASP A 155 -27.82 -18.84 16.59
CA ASP A 155 -26.77 -19.67 17.16
C ASP A 155 -26.28 -20.72 16.17
N GLY A 156 -27.19 -21.32 15.39
CA GLY A 156 -26.87 -22.22 14.29
C GLY A 156 -26.08 -21.51 13.18
N ALA A 157 -26.47 -20.28 12.81
CA ALA A 157 -25.74 -19.50 11.82
C ALA A 157 -24.35 -19.09 12.34
N TYR A 158 -24.27 -18.75 13.64
CA TYR A 158 -22.99 -18.47 14.30
C TYR A 158 -22.08 -19.69 14.34
N LEU A 159 -22.62 -20.85 14.69
CA LEU A 159 -21.90 -22.12 14.74
C LEU A 159 -21.44 -22.54 13.34
N ALA A 160 -22.31 -22.46 12.32
CA ALA A 160 -21.96 -22.75 10.93
C ALA A 160 -20.83 -21.83 10.43
N GLY A 161 -20.89 -20.54 10.73
CA GLY A 161 -19.81 -19.59 10.42
C GLY A 161 -18.51 -19.94 11.16
N SER A 162 -18.59 -20.28 12.44
CA SER A 162 -17.42 -20.64 13.27
C SER A 162 -16.77 -21.94 12.81
N MET A 163 -17.55 -22.96 12.46
CA MET A 163 -17.07 -24.21 11.88
C MET A 163 -16.42 -23.99 10.51
N THR A 164 -17.02 -23.13 9.68
CA THR A 164 -16.45 -22.76 8.38
C THR A 164 -15.11 -22.07 8.55
N ALA A 165 -15.00 -21.10 9.46
CA ALA A 165 -13.74 -20.41 9.77
C ALA A 165 -12.68 -21.38 10.33
N ALA A 166 -13.05 -22.28 11.24
CA ALA A 166 -12.15 -23.31 11.77
C ALA A 166 -11.65 -24.24 10.65
N ARG A 167 -12.52 -24.59 9.70
CA ARG A 167 -12.15 -25.41 8.56
C ARG A 167 -11.24 -24.69 7.57
N LEU A 168 -11.56 -23.45 7.20
CA LEU A 168 -10.67 -22.60 6.40
C LEU A 168 -9.28 -22.49 7.05
N SER A 169 -9.23 -22.37 8.38
CA SER A 169 -7.99 -22.32 9.15
C SER A 169 -7.19 -23.63 9.03
N SER A 170 -7.87 -24.78 9.10
CA SER A 170 -7.24 -26.08 8.90
C SER A 170 -6.74 -26.25 7.46
N GLU A 171 -7.55 -25.89 6.47
CA GLU A 171 -7.23 -26.06 5.04
C GLU A 171 -6.06 -25.17 4.60
N ILE A 172 -5.99 -23.92 5.09
CA ILE A 172 -4.87 -23.02 4.76
C ILE A 172 -3.57 -23.45 5.44
N LYS A 173 -3.65 -23.97 6.68
CA LYS A 173 -2.48 -24.54 7.38
C LYS A 173 -1.96 -25.78 6.67
N ALA A 174 -2.87 -26.66 6.23
CA ALA A 174 -2.52 -27.86 5.47
C ALA A 174 -1.82 -27.53 4.14
N ARG A 175 -2.22 -26.44 3.48
CA ARG A 175 -1.65 -26.00 2.19
C ARG A 175 -0.59 -24.91 2.30
N LYS A 176 -0.12 -24.58 3.50
CA LYS A 176 0.88 -23.52 3.71
C LYS A 176 2.05 -23.62 2.72
N LYS A 177 2.65 -24.81 2.59
CA LYS A 177 3.81 -25.03 1.72
C LYS A 177 3.49 -24.80 0.25
N GLU A 178 2.32 -25.24 -0.22
CA GLU A 178 1.89 -25.10 -1.61
C GLU A 178 1.62 -23.62 -1.95
N LEU A 179 0.93 -22.90 -1.06
CA LEU A 179 0.64 -21.48 -1.23
C LEU A 179 1.90 -20.62 -1.17
N GLU A 180 2.81 -20.91 -0.23
CA GLU A 180 4.12 -20.23 -0.16
C GLU A 180 4.96 -20.51 -1.41
N ALA A 181 4.95 -21.75 -1.91
CA ALA A 181 5.66 -22.10 -3.14
C ALA A 181 5.10 -21.37 -4.37
N ALA A 182 3.77 -21.25 -4.48
CA ALA A 182 3.13 -20.50 -5.56
C ALA A 182 3.48 -19.01 -5.51
N ALA A 183 3.43 -18.38 -4.33
CA ALA A 183 3.83 -16.99 -4.16
C ALA A 183 5.34 -16.77 -4.42
N HIS A 184 6.20 -17.73 -4.06
CA HIS A 184 7.63 -17.68 -4.39
C HIS A 184 7.88 -17.83 -5.91
N GLN A 185 7.09 -18.65 -6.61
CA GLN A 185 7.18 -18.78 -8.05
C GLN A 185 6.78 -17.47 -8.75
N ASP A 186 5.70 -16.84 -8.30
CA ASP A 186 5.27 -15.54 -8.80
C ASP A 186 6.35 -14.46 -8.54
N LEU A 187 7.00 -14.50 -7.38
CA LEU A 187 8.14 -13.62 -7.07
C LEU A 187 9.34 -13.88 -7.98
N ALA A 188 9.70 -15.15 -8.22
CA ALA A 188 10.80 -15.51 -9.09
C ALA A 188 10.56 -15.03 -10.54
N ALA A 189 9.34 -15.19 -11.04
CA ALA A 189 8.94 -14.66 -12.35
C ALA A 189 9.05 -13.14 -12.40
N LEU A 190 8.58 -12.44 -11.35
CA LEU A 190 8.68 -10.99 -11.27
C LEU A 190 10.14 -10.50 -11.20
N VAL A 191 11.02 -11.19 -10.45
CA VAL A 191 12.46 -10.87 -10.40
C VAL A 191 13.10 -11.04 -11.77
N ALA A 192 12.75 -12.10 -12.51
CA ALA A 192 13.24 -12.29 -13.88
C ALA A 192 12.77 -11.17 -14.83
N ASP A 193 11.49 -10.78 -14.75
CA ASP A 193 10.94 -9.66 -15.53
C ASP A 193 11.67 -8.35 -15.19
N ALA A 194 11.87 -8.08 -13.90
CA ALA A 194 12.54 -6.87 -13.44
C ALA A 194 14.03 -6.85 -13.79
N ALA A 195 14.72 -7.99 -13.79
CA ALA A 195 16.10 -8.08 -14.26
C ALA A 195 16.20 -7.81 -15.77
N GLN A 196 15.22 -8.24 -16.56
CA GLN A 196 15.15 -7.88 -17.97
C GLN A 196 14.95 -6.37 -18.15
N VAL A 197 13.98 -5.78 -17.43
CA VAL A 197 13.72 -4.34 -17.48
C VAL A 197 14.93 -3.52 -17.01
N ALA A 198 15.62 -3.96 -15.96
CA ALA A 198 16.84 -3.30 -15.46
C ALA A 198 17.94 -3.23 -16.53
N ARG A 199 18.15 -4.31 -17.28
CA ARG A 199 19.14 -4.33 -18.37
C ARG A 199 18.77 -3.39 -19.51
N GLU A 200 17.49 -3.35 -19.90
CA GLU A 200 17.03 -2.44 -20.96
C GLU A 200 17.09 -0.95 -20.54
N LEU A 201 17.00 -0.68 -19.24
CA LEU A 201 17.09 0.65 -18.65
C LEU A 201 18.50 1.05 -18.18
N GLU A 202 19.52 0.24 -18.44
CA GLU A 202 20.88 0.54 -18.00
C GLU A 202 21.40 1.83 -18.64
N GLY A 203 21.57 2.91 -17.86
CA GLY A 203 21.94 4.24 -18.36
C GLY A 203 20.78 5.02 -18.98
N VAL A 204 19.53 4.64 -18.69
CA VAL A 204 18.31 5.38 -19.05
C VAL A 204 17.72 6.00 -17.80
N ASP A 205 17.86 7.32 -17.67
CA ASP A 205 17.38 8.09 -16.51
C ASP A 205 16.08 8.86 -16.76
N SER A 206 15.61 8.88 -18.01
CA SER A 206 14.46 9.68 -18.43
C SER A 206 13.75 9.07 -19.64
N ALA A 207 12.47 9.41 -19.80
CA ALA A 207 11.66 8.99 -20.94
C ALA A 207 12.27 9.43 -22.28
N ASP A 208 12.86 10.64 -22.33
CA ASP A 208 13.51 11.15 -23.53
C ASP A 208 14.76 10.32 -23.90
N VAL A 209 15.54 9.90 -22.91
CA VAL A 209 16.69 9.01 -23.14
C VAL A 209 16.22 7.61 -23.58
N ALA A 210 15.10 7.12 -23.03
CA ALA A 210 14.50 5.86 -23.48
C ALA A 210 14.09 5.93 -24.97
N ILE A 211 13.41 7.01 -25.38
CA ILE A 211 13.00 7.24 -26.77
C ILE A 211 14.20 7.28 -27.70
N ARG A 212 15.28 7.97 -27.31
CA ARG A 212 16.52 8.05 -28.10
C ARG A 212 17.23 6.70 -28.22
N ARG A 213 17.15 5.87 -27.19
CA ARG A 213 17.79 4.55 -27.15
C ARG A 213 17.06 3.50 -27.97
N GLY A 214 15.74 3.65 -28.12
CA GLY A 214 14.93 2.87 -29.04
C GLY A 214 13.76 2.14 -28.38
N GLN A 215 13.10 1.31 -29.17
CA GLN A 215 11.81 0.72 -28.80
C GLN A 215 11.86 -0.16 -27.55
N SER A 216 12.95 -0.92 -27.31
CA SER A 216 13.06 -1.79 -26.13
C SER A 216 13.11 -0.99 -24.82
N ALA A 217 13.91 0.09 -24.78
CA ALA A 217 14.02 0.98 -23.63
C ALA A 217 12.70 1.72 -23.34
N VAL A 218 11.95 2.14 -24.37
CA VAL A 218 10.63 2.76 -24.21
C VAL A 218 9.63 1.79 -23.57
N ILE A 219 9.59 0.54 -24.05
CA ILE A 219 8.72 -0.50 -23.47
C ILE A 219 9.11 -0.75 -22.02
N ALA A 220 10.40 -0.94 -21.74
CA ALA A 220 10.92 -1.16 -20.39
C ALA A 220 10.58 0.01 -19.45
N TRP A 221 10.69 1.25 -19.94
CA TRP A 221 10.34 2.46 -19.19
C TRP A 221 8.85 2.48 -18.81
N GLY A 222 7.96 2.08 -19.72
CA GLY A 222 6.52 1.99 -19.46
C GLY A 222 6.13 0.85 -18.51
N LEU A 223 6.93 -0.23 -18.45
CA LEU A 223 6.66 -1.39 -17.59
C LEU A 223 7.08 -1.19 -16.13
N ARG A 224 7.98 -0.22 -15.85
CA ARG A 224 8.58 -0.01 -14.52
C ARG A 224 7.54 0.08 -13.41
N ASP A 225 6.53 0.92 -13.57
CA ASP A 225 5.59 1.20 -12.50
C ASP A 225 4.68 -0.02 -12.23
N GLY A 226 4.37 -0.80 -13.27
CA GLY A 226 3.62 -2.06 -13.15
C GLY A 226 4.39 -3.16 -12.40
N LEU A 227 5.73 -3.15 -12.42
CA LEU A 227 6.54 -4.09 -11.63
C LEU A 227 6.34 -3.88 -10.13
N ARG A 228 6.24 -2.62 -9.68
CA ARG A 228 6.00 -2.28 -8.27
C ARG A 228 4.61 -2.74 -7.81
N GLU A 229 3.59 -2.53 -8.63
CA GLU A 229 2.23 -2.99 -8.31
C GLU A 229 2.13 -4.52 -8.19
N ARG A 230 2.81 -5.25 -9.09
CA ARG A 230 2.94 -6.71 -9.00
C ARG A 230 3.71 -7.14 -7.76
N MET A 231 4.78 -6.43 -7.41
CA MET A 231 5.55 -6.68 -6.19
C MET A 231 4.69 -6.55 -4.94
N VAL A 232 3.88 -5.50 -4.87
CA VAL A 232 2.93 -5.27 -3.76
C VAL A 232 1.91 -6.40 -3.68
N SER A 233 1.41 -6.88 -4.82
CA SER A 233 0.42 -7.96 -4.87
C SER A 233 1.00 -9.26 -4.32
N ILE A 234 2.22 -9.63 -4.73
CA ILE A 234 2.92 -10.81 -4.20
C ILE A 234 3.24 -10.66 -2.71
N ALA A 235 3.65 -9.46 -2.27
CA ALA A 235 3.88 -9.20 -0.85
C ALA A 235 2.58 -9.28 -0.02
N LYS A 236 1.44 -8.87 -0.58
CA LYS A 236 0.10 -9.06 0.02
C LYS A 236 -0.25 -10.53 0.11
N ASP A 237 0.05 -11.32 -0.92
CA ASP A 237 -0.21 -12.77 -0.92
C ASP A 237 0.60 -13.46 0.18
N LEU A 238 1.90 -13.17 0.27
CA LEU A 238 2.77 -13.67 1.34
C LEU A 238 2.29 -13.22 2.72
N HIS A 239 1.87 -11.96 2.87
CA HIS A 239 1.31 -11.46 4.13
C HIS A 239 0.04 -12.23 4.51
N TYR A 240 -0.89 -12.40 3.56
CA TYR A 240 -2.13 -13.11 3.76
C TYR A 240 -1.87 -14.57 4.17
N ILE A 241 -1.02 -15.30 3.44
CA ILE A 241 -0.67 -16.69 3.75
C ILE A 241 -0.07 -16.80 5.15
N ARG A 242 0.93 -15.97 5.47
CA ARG A 242 1.57 -15.99 6.80
C ARG A 242 0.58 -15.68 7.91
N ARG A 243 -0.27 -14.67 7.72
CA ARG A 243 -1.25 -14.26 8.72
C ARG A 243 -2.35 -15.32 8.89
N ALA A 244 -2.88 -15.86 7.79
CA ALA A 244 -3.91 -16.91 7.81
C ALA A 244 -3.40 -18.22 8.40
N THR A 245 -2.15 -18.58 8.15
CA THR A 245 -1.56 -19.81 8.72
C THR A 245 -1.18 -19.64 10.20
N THR A 246 -0.87 -18.43 10.65
CA THR A 246 -0.54 -18.15 12.05
C THR A 246 -1.81 -17.97 12.89
N SER A 247 -2.65 -17.00 12.51
CA SER A 247 -3.83 -16.57 13.27
C SER A 247 -5.09 -17.36 12.94
N GLY A 248 -5.16 -17.96 11.74
CA GLY A 248 -6.37 -18.55 11.24
C GLY A 248 -7.43 -17.52 10.84
N PHE A 249 -8.63 -18.04 10.60
CA PHE A 249 -9.84 -17.31 10.33
C PHE A 249 -10.71 -17.26 11.58
N GLY A 250 -11.37 -16.13 11.79
CA GLY A 250 -12.28 -15.91 12.91
C GLY A 250 -13.66 -15.54 12.41
N PHE A 251 -14.69 -15.99 13.11
CA PHE A 251 -16.07 -15.62 12.83
C PHE A 251 -16.64 -14.77 13.97
N VAL A 252 -17.10 -13.58 13.64
CA VAL A 252 -17.87 -12.71 14.54
C VAL A 252 -19.32 -12.75 14.09
N ARG A 253 -20.27 -12.65 15.02
CA ARG A 253 -21.70 -12.71 14.72
C ARG A 253 -22.08 -11.64 13.67
N GLY A 254 -22.68 -12.07 12.56
CA GLY A 254 -23.03 -11.20 11.42
C GLY A 254 -21.85 -10.85 10.48
N GLY A 255 -20.66 -11.40 10.72
CA GLY A 255 -19.49 -11.25 9.86
C GLY A 255 -19.41 -12.30 8.76
N SER A 256 -18.27 -12.34 8.07
CA SER A 256 -17.93 -13.37 7.08
C SER A 256 -16.89 -14.34 7.66
N PRO A 257 -17.01 -15.65 7.42
CA PRO A 257 -16.10 -16.66 7.99
C PRO A 257 -14.72 -16.73 7.32
N ASP A 258 -14.51 -15.97 6.23
CA ASP A 258 -13.21 -15.76 5.60
C ASP A 258 -12.42 -14.58 6.18
N ARG A 259 -12.93 -13.92 7.21
CA ARG A 259 -12.17 -12.87 7.90
C ARG A 259 -11.06 -13.49 8.71
N LEU A 260 -9.84 -13.05 8.45
CA LEU A 260 -8.69 -13.39 9.25
C LEU A 260 -8.90 -12.94 10.71
N ALA A 261 -8.57 -13.81 11.65
CA ALA A 261 -8.73 -13.53 13.08
C ALA A 261 -7.98 -12.24 13.48
N GLN A 262 -8.56 -11.48 14.41
CA GLN A 262 -7.90 -10.33 15.01
C GLN A 262 -6.94 -10.83 16.09
N GLY A 263 -5.63 -10.72 15.82
CA GLY A 263 -4.57 -11.17 16.70
C GLY A 263 -3.54 -12.00 15.96
N GLY A 264 -2.26 -11.65 16.07
CA GLY A 264 -1.14 -12.37 15.46
C GLY A 264 0.13 -11.53 15.39
N GLU A 265 1.29 -12.18 15.50
CA GLU A 265 2.62 -11.55 15.45
C GLU A 265 3.05 -11.11 14.03
N VAL A 266 2.28 -11.48 13.00
CA VAL A 266 2.60 -11.17 11.60
C VAL A 266 2.27 -9.71 11.30
N SER A 267 3.28 -8.84 11.43
CA SER A 267 3.21 -7.44 11.04
C SER A 267 3.64 -7.22 9.59
N PHE A 268 3.29 -6.05 9.02
CA PHE A 268 3.78 -5.63 7.69
C PHE A 268 5.31 -5.57 7.63
N ALA A 269 5.96 -5.09 8.69
CA ALA A 269 7.43 -5.05 8.78
C ALA A 269 8.03 -6.46 8.68
N SER A 270 7.45 -7.44 9.39
CA SER A 270 7.91 -8.83 9.31
C SER A 270 7.70 -9.45 7.92
N THR A 271 6.65 -9.03 7.19
CA THR A 271 6.44 -9.49 5.80
C THR A 271 7.51 -8.93 4.89
N TRP A 272 7.78 -7.63 4.96
CA TRP A 272 8.78 -7.05 4.08
C TRP A 272 10.19 -7.56 4.38
N ALA A 273 10.54 -7.84 5.64
CA ALA A 273 11.80 -8.52 5.97
C ALA A 273 11.90 -9.91 5.31
N ARG A 274 10.79 -10.66 5.29
CA ARG A 274 10.74 -11.95 4.60
C ARG A 274 10.86 -11.80 3.08
N VAL A 275 10.26 -10.76 2.51
CA VAL A 275 10.38 -10.45 1.08
C VAL A 275 11.84 -10.12 0.73
N ASP A 276 12.53 -9.31 1.53
CA ASP A 276 13.95 -9.00 1.34
C ASP A 276 14.79 -10.29 1.32
N GLU A 277 14.60 -11.18 2.31
CA GLU A 277 15.29 -12.48 2.39
C GLU A 277 15.03 -13.35 1.14
N LEU A 278 13.83 -13.29 0.58
CA LEU A 278 13.50 -14.03 -0.65
C LEU A 278 14.14 -13.42 -1.89
N LEU A 279 14.19 -12.09 -1.99
CA LEU A 279 14.90 -11.40 -3.07
C LEU A 279 16.40 -11.71 -3.04
N GLU A 280 17.01 -11.74 -1.85
CA GLU A 280 18.40 -12.16 -1.65
C GLU A 280 18.61 -13.61 -2.12
N LYS A 281 17.73 -14.54 -1.75
CA LYS A 281 17.80 -15.95 -2.19
C LYS A 281 17.64 -16.13 -3.70
N LEU A 282 16.88 -15.25 -4.34
CA LEU A 282 16.70 -15.22 -5.80
C LEU A 282 17.87 -14.53 -6.51
N ASN A 283 18.88 -14.04 -5.78
CA ASN A 283 20.01 -13.27 -6.30
C ASN A 283 19.56 -12.03 -7.09
N ALA A 284 18.50 -11.35 -6.65
CA ALA A 284 18.09 -10.08 -7.24
C ALA A 284 19.19 -9.04 -7.01
N ASN A 285 19.70 -8.44 -8.09
CA ASN A 285 20.71 -7.38 -7.98
C ASN A 285 20.08 -6.05 -7.54
N ASP A 286 20.91 -5.05 -7.23
CA ASP A 286 20.46 -3.75 -6.72
C ASP A 286 19.50 -3.07 -7.70
N ALA A 287 19.84 -3.00 -8.99
CA ALA A 287 18.98 -2.39 -10.01
C ALA A 287 17.59 -3.06 -10.12
N THR A 288 17.54 -4.39 -10.00
CA THR A 288 16.29 -5.15 -9.98
C THR A 288 15.48 -4.82 -8.72
N THR A 289 16.15 -4.78 -7.57
CA THR A 289 15.54 -4.46 -6.27
C THR A 289 14.98 -3.04 -6.25
N ASP A 290 15.69 -2.08 -6.83
CA ASP A 290 15.28 -0.67 -6.93
C ASP A 290 14.03 -0.49 -7.81
N LEU A 291 13.93 -1.26 -8.90
CA LEU A 291 12.72 -1.28 -9.72
C LEU A 291 11.52 -1.83 -8.96
N LEU A 292 11.72 -2.91 -8.19
CA LEU A 292 10.64 -3.62 -7.50
C LEU A 292 10.15 -2.93 -6.23
N VAL A 293 11.07 -2.39 -5.42
CA VAL A 293 10.77 -1.86 -4.09
C VAL A 293 10.82 -0.34 -4.07
N GLY A 294 11.56 0.29 -4.99
CA GLY A 294 11.88 1.71 -4.95
C GLY A 294 12.71 2.02 -3.73
N ARG A 295 14.01 1.76 -3.78
CA ARG A 295 14.94 2.28 -2.78
C ARG A 295 15.49 3.63 -3.23
#